data_AF-X1C058-F1
#
_entry.id   AF-X1C058-F1
#
_cell.length_a   1.000
_cell.length_b   1.000
_cell.length_c   1.000
_cell.angle_alpha   90.00
_cell.angle_beta   90.00
_cell.angle_gamma   90.00
#
_symmetry.space_group_name_H-M   'P 1'
#
loop_
_entity.id
_entity.type
_entity.pdbx_description
1 polymer ?
#
loop_
_entity_poly.entity_id
_entity_poly.type
_entity_poly.pdbx_seq_one_letter_code
_entity_poly.pdbx_strand_id
1 'polypeptide(L)' 'MNLDPNILAQLKEPERVLMVFIPVKMDDGTVKVFTGFKSQYNTARGPA' A
#
# COMPACT_ATOMS: atom_id res chain seq x y z
N MET A 1 -24.53 -13.33 -2.75
CA MET A 1 -23.83 -13.42 -4.05
C MET A 1 -23.11 -14.77 -4.08
N ASN A 2 -23.36 -15.63 -5.07
CA ASN A 2 -22.55 -16.82 -5.29
C ASN A 2 -21.27 -16.41 -6.03
N LEU A 3 -20.25 -16.03 -5.28
CA LEU A 3 -18.95 -15.64 -5.81
C LEU A 3 -18.08 -16.87 -6.02
N ASP A 4 -17.33 -16.88 -7.12
CA ASP A 4 -16.28 -17.86 -7.35
C ASP A 4 -15.26 -17.79 -6.18
N PRO A 5 -14.87 -18.93 -5.59
CA PRO A 5 -13.88 -18.97 -4.51
C PRO A 5 -12.57 -18.24 -4.82
N ASN A 6 -12.16 -18.21 -6.09
CA ASN A 6 -10.94 -17.52 -6.54
C ASN A 6 -11.10 -16.01 -6.49
N ILE A 7 -12.27 -15.47 -6.82
CA ILE A 7 -12.56 -14.03 -6.71
C ILE A 7 -12.51 -13.63 -5.24
N LEU A 8 -13.10 -14.45 -4.37
CA LEU A 8 -13.04 -14.22 -2.93
C LEU A 8 -11.60 -14.26 -2.42
N ALA A 9 -10.78 -15.23 -2.87
CA ALA A 9 -9.37 -15.32 -2.49
C ALA A 9 -8.57 -14.09 -2.94
N GLN A 10 -8.80 -13.60 -4.15
CA GLN A 10 -8.12 -12.41 -4.68
C GLN A 10 -8.52 -11.13 -3.93
N LEU A 11 -9.79 -10.98 -3.56
CA LEU A 11 -10.30 -9.79 -2.88
C LEU A 11 -10.03 -9.78 -1.37
N LYS A 12 -9.44 -10.85 -0.80
CA LYS A 12 -9.11 -10.92 0.64
C LYS A 12 -7.89 -10.09 1.02
N GLU A 13 -6.96 -9.88 0.10
CA GLU A 13 -5.68 -9.23 0.35
C GLU A 13 -5.43 -8.12 -0.67
N PRO A 14 -4.67 -7.07 -0.32
CA PRO A 14 -4.30 -6.03 -1.27
C PRO A 14 -3.40 -6.60 -2.37
N GLU A 15 -3.64 -6.17 -3.60
CA GLU A 15 -2.81 -6.50 -4.77
C GLU A 15 -1.34 -6.12 -4.57
N ARG A 16 -1.07 -4.99 -3.90
CA ARG A 16 0.28 -4.53 -3.60
C ARG A 16 0.32 -3.66 -2.34
N VAL A 17 1.33 -3.87 -1.51
CA VAL A 17 1.70 -2.94 -0.43
C VAL A 17 3.14 -2.49 -0.62
N LEU A 18 3.35 -1.19 -0.72
CA LEU A 18 4.67 -0.56 -0.77
C LEU A 18 5.02 -0.03 0.62
N MET A 19 6.17 -0.44 1.14
CA MET A 19 6.80 0.12 2.34
C MET A 19 8.02 0.92 1.92
N VAL A 20 8.13 2.16 2.39
CA VAL A 20 9.25 3.06 2.08
C VAL A 20 9.82 3.68 3.34
N PHE A 21 11.11 4.00 3.28
CA PHE A 21 11.81 4.75 4.30
C PHE A 21 12.13 6.13 3.73
N ILE A 22 11.57 7.18 4.33
CA ILE A 22 11.67 8.56 3.87
C ILE A 22 12.59 9.31 4.83
N PRO A 23 13.87 9.50 4.49
CA PRO A 23 14.75 10.38 5.26
C PRO A 23 14.36 11.83 5.00
N VAL A 24 14.04 12.57 6.07
CA VAL A 24 13.70 13.99 6.01
C VAL A 24 14.76 14.76 6.81
N LYS A 25 15.31 15.81 6.20
CA LYS A 25 16.11 16.80 6.91
C LYS A 25 15.16 17.74 7.64
N MET A 26 15.26 17.74 8.96
CA MET A 26 14.44 18.54 9.86
C MET A 26 14.94 20.00 9.88
N ASP A 27 14.11 20.91 10.39
CA ASP A 27 14.43 22.34 10.48
C ASP A 27 15.68 22.63 11.33
N ASP A 28 15.97 21.78 12.32
CA ASP A 28 17.18 21.84 13.16
C ASP A 28 18.44 21.26 12.48
N GLY A 29 18.30 20.78 11.25
CA GLY A 29 19.37 20.20 10.46
C GLY A 29 19.61 18.70 10.70
N THR A 30 18.93 18.06 11.65
CA THR A 30 19.01 16.61 11.87
C THR A 30 18.30 15.84 10.76
N VAL A 31 18.63 14.56 10.58
CA VAL A 31 17.91 13.66 9.66
C VAL A 31 17.06 12.71 10.47
N LYS A 32 15.77 12.66 10.15
CA LYS A 32 14.82 11.70 10.71
C LYS A 32 14.26 10.82 9.61
N VAL A 33 14.29 9.50 9.82
CA VAL A 33 13.71 8.53 8.88
C VAL A 33 12.29 8.20 9.29
N PHE A 34 11.35 8.42 8.38
CA PHE A 34 9.95 8.06 8.55
C PHE A 34 9.62 6.81 7.75
N THR A 35 8.78 5.93 8.29
CA THR A 35 8.28 4.77 7.55
C THR A 35 6.95 5.15 6.92
N GLY A 36 6.85 5.02 5.59
CA GLY A 36 5.63 5.24 4.83
C GLY A 36 5.08 3.93 4.26
N PHE A 37 3.76 3.88 4.07
CA PHE A 37 3.06 2.73 3.49
C PHE A 37 2.07 3.20 2.41
N LYS A 38 1.98 2.48 1.29
CA LYS A 38 0.91 2.61 0.30
C LYS A 38 0.34 1.25 -0.03
N SER A 39 -0.94 1.04 0.27
CA SER A 39 -1.69 -0.16 -0.13
C SER A 39 -2.48 0.14 -1.39
N GLN A 40 -2.22 -0.59 -2.47
CA GLN A 40 -3.03 -0.62 -3.68
C GLN A 40 -3.84 -1.91 -3.62
N TYR A 41 -5.11 -1.79 -3.20
CA TYR A 41 -5.89 -2.97 -2.83
C TYR A 41 -6.39 -3.75 -4.05
N ASN A 42 -6.92 -3.05 -5.05
CA ASN A 42 -7.43 -3.68 -6.27
C ASN A 42 -7.50 -2.66 -7.40
N THR A 43 -6.92 -3.00 -8.56
CA THR A 43 -6.93 -2.14 -9.76
C THR A 43 -7.93 -2.60 -10.84
N ALA A 44 -8.76 -3.60 -10.55
CA ALA A 44 -9.61 -4.25 -11.56
C ALA A 44 -10.65 -3.33 -12.20
N ARG A 45 -11.03 -2.24 -11.52
CA ARG A 45 -11.99 -1.25 -12.03
C ARG A 45 -11.36 0.08 -12.46
N GLY A 46 -10.03 0.18 -12.40
CA GLY A 46 -9.30 1.39 -12.71
C GLY A 46 -8.13 1.64 -11.76
N PRO A 47 -7.44 2.78 -11.93
CA PRO A 47 -6.26 3.12 -11.13
C PRO A 47 -6.56 3.17 -9.62
N ALA A 48 -5.56 2.77 -8.83
CA ALA A 48 -5.57 2.78 -7.36
C ALA A 48 -4.77 3.95 -6.74
#